data_AF-A0A096B7I0-F1
#
_entry.id   AF-A0A096B7I0-F1
#
_cell.length_a   1.000
_cell.length_b   1.000
_cell.length_c   1.000
_cell.angle_alpha   90.00
_cell.angle_beta   90.00
_cell.angle_gamma   90.00
#
_symmetry.space_group_name_H-M   'P 1'
#
loop_
_entity.id
_entity.type
_entity.pdbx_description
1 polymer ?
#
loop_
_entity_poly.entity_id
_entity_poly.type
_entity_poly.pdbx_seq_one_letter_code
_entity_poly.pdbx_strand_id
1 'polypeptide(L)'
;MYFLALNTPMTDVTMALERLHVPHLMVELMELIYRFIFVLTETASRIRLAQESRLGYQGLRRSLSSLGTLASMVFLRAWRKADRVYTALESRGYSGSLVTLSGDYARGAWLYPLTAAVAAVQLAAWYFERRVMG
;
A
#
# COMPACT_ATOMS: atom_id res chain seq x y z
N MET A 1 2.52 -12.52 -9.39
CA MET A 1 1.91 -11.23 -8.95
C MET A 1 1.20 -11.35 -7.59
N TYR A 2 0.26 -12.28 -7.40
CA TYR A 2 -0.47 -12.40 -6.12
C TYR A 2 0.39 -12.73 -4.89
N PHE A 3 1.47 -13.48 -5.06
CA PHE A 3 2.35 -13.87 -3.95
C PHE A 3 2.89 -12.66 -3.16
N LEU A 4 3.40 -11.64 -3.87
CA LEU A 4 3.94 -10.43 -3.26
C LEU A 4 2.84 -9.60 -2.58
N ALA A 5 1.71 -9.41 -3.26
CA ALA A 5 0.60 -8.60 -2.76
C ALA A 5 -0.05 -9.18 -1.49
N LEU A 6 -0.01 -10.50 -1.30
CA LEU A 6 -0.62 -11.18 -0.15
C LEU A 6 0.34 -11.35 1.02
N ASN A 7 1.65 -11.42 0.78
CA ASN A 7 2.66 -11.71 1.81
C ASN A 7 3.50 -10.50 2.22
N THR A 8 3.57 -9.45 1.39
CA THR A 8 4.43 -8.30 1.63
C THR A 8 3.58 -7.04 1.78
N PRO A 9 3.48 -6.46 3.00
CA PRO A 9 2.83 -5.18 3.23
C PRO A 9 3.43 -4.07 2.36
N MET A 10 2.62 -3.07 1.99
CA MET A 10 3.08 -1.95 1.15
C MET A 10 4.23 -1.17 1.79
N THR A 11 4.30 -1.13 3.13
CA THR A 11 5.41 -0.51 3.90
C THR A 11 6.75 -1.20 3.65
N ASP A 12 6.74 -2.52 3.46
CA ASP A 12 7.97 -3.28 3.19
C ASP A 12 8.43 -3.05 1.73
N VAL A 13 7.47 -2.81 0.83
CA VAL A 13 7.76 -2.44 -0.56
C VAL A 13 8.39 -1.05 -0.63
N THR A 14 7.87 -0.04 0.09
CA THR A 14 8.47 1.30 0.13
C THR A 14 9.88 1.28 0.72
N MET A 15 10.09 0.50 1.78
CA MET A 15 11.43 0.28 2.37
C MET A 15 12.39 -0.41 1.39
N ALA A 16 11.92 -1.37 0.59
CA ALA A 16 12.73 -1.99 -0.45
C ALA A 16 13.09 -1.00 -1.58
N LEU A 17 12.20 -0.08 -1.94
CA LEU A 17 12.45 0.97 -2.93
C LEU A 17 13.49 1.98 -2.45
N GLU A 18 13.48 2.33 -1.16
CA GLU A 18 14.52 3.18 -0.55
C GLU A 18 15.91 2.53 -0.68
N ARG A 19 16.02 1.22 -0.44
CA ARG A 19 17.27 0.45 -0.65
C ARG A 19 17.68 0.34 -2.12
N LEU A 20 16.74 0.47 -3.04
CA LEU A 20 16.98 0.48 -4.48
C LEU A 20 17.44 1.87 -5.00
N HIS A 21 17.75 2.81 -4.11
CA HIS A 21 18.18 4.18 -4.43
C HIS A 21 17.13 5.02 -5.18
N VAL A 22 15.84 4.73 -4.98
CA VAL A 22 14.77 5.62 -5.42
C VAL A 22 14.85 6.94 -4.63
N PRO A 23 14.63 8.12 -5.24
CA PRO A 23 14.68 9.39 -4.52
C PRO A 23 13.72 9.41 -3.33
N HIS A 24 14.21 9.85 -2.17
CA HIS A 24 13.48 9.85 -0.89
C HIS A 24 12.08 10.49 -0.99
N LEU A 25 11.99 11.61 -1.72
CA LEU A 25 10.71 12.30 -1.99
C LEU A 25 9.64 11.38 -2.62
N MET A 26 10.02 10.49 -3.53
CA MET A 26 9.07 9.57 -4.18
C MET A 26 8.55 8.53 -3.19
N VAL A 27 9.43 8.01 -2.34
CA VAL A 27 9.09 7.03 -1.30
C VAL A 27 8.14 7.67 -0.27
N GLU A 28 8.46 8.88 0.19
CA GLU A 28 7.59 9.65 1.10
C GLU A 28 6.20 9.89 0.51
N LEU A 29 6.13 10.31 -0.76
CA LEU A 29 4.86 10.54 -1.44
C LEU A 29 4.05 9.24 -1.54
N MET A 30 4.69 8.11 -1.85
CA MET A 30 4.02 6.80 -1.88
C MET A 30 3.45 6.42 -0.50
N GLU A 31 4.20 6.62 0.58
CA GLU A 31 3.73 6.34 1.94
C GLU A 31 2.52 7.20 2.32
N LEU A 32 2.58 8.50 2.02
CA LEU A 32 1.46 9.42 2.23
C LEU A 32 0.23 9.01 1.41
N ILE A 33 0.41 8.70 0.13
CA ILE A 33 -0.67 8.25 -0.75
C ILE A 33 -1.31 6.99 -0.18
N TYR A 34 -0.52 5.98 0.19
CA TYR A 34 -1.03 4.73 0.78
C TYR A 34 -1.84 4.99 2.05
N ARG A 35 -1.33 5.82 2.95
CA ARG A 35 -2.05 6.22 4.17
C ARG A 35 -3.37 6.94 3.85
N PHE A 36 -3.36 7.83 2.85
CA PHE A 36 -4.56 8.61 2.50
C PHE A 36 -5.60 7.84 1.69
N ILE A 37 -5.25 6.77 0.98
CA ILE A 37 -6.23 5.92 0.28
C ILE A 37 -7.34 5.47 1.23
N PHE A 38 -6.98 4.91 2.40
CA PHE A 38 -7.97 4.43 3.37
C PHE A 38 -8.81 5.57 3.96
N VAL A 39 -8.17 6.69 4.32
CA VAL A 39 -8.83 7.88 4.88
C VAL A 39 -9.83 8.48 3.89
N LEU A 40 -9.44 8.62 2.63
CA LEU A 40 -10.29 9.19 1.59
C LEU A 40 -11.41 8.23 1.20
N THR A 41 -11.14 6.92 1.18
CA THR A 41 -12.16 5.88 0.93
C THR A 41 -13.23 5.89 2.02
N GLU A 42 -12.83 5.97 3.29
CA GLU A 42 -13.78 6.10 4.40
C GLU A 42 -14.61 7.40 4.27
N THR A 43 -13.95 8.50 3.92
CA THR A 43 -14.61 9.79 3.71
C THR A 43 -15.63 9.72 2.56
N ALA A 44 -15.25 9.10 1.45
CA ALA A 44 -16.12 8.87 0.30
C ALA A 44 -17.31 7.98 0.66
N SER A 45 -17.08 6.90 1.41
CA SER A 45 -18.12 5.99 1.90
C SER A 45 -19.17 6.73 2.75
N ARG A 46 -18.73 7.59 3.68
CA ARG A 46 -19.63 8.40 4.50
C ARG A 46 -20.46 9.38 3.67
N ILE A 47 -19.86 10.02 2.66
CA ILE A 47 -20.57 10.94 1.75
C ILE A 47 -21.59 10.17 0.91
N ARG A 48 -21.18 9.02 0.38
CA ARG A 48 -22.04 8.14 -0.42
C ARG A 48 -23.24 7.68 0.38
N LEU A 49 -23.04 7.22 1.62
CA LEU A 49 -24.12 6.80 2.52
C LEU A 49 -25.14 7.93 2.72
N ALA A 50 -24.68 9.16 2.97
CA ALA A 50 -25.56 10.32 3.12
C ALA A 50 -26.34 10.67 1.83
N GLN A 51 -25.74 10.47 0.66
CA GLN A 51 -26.40 10.64 -0.64
C GLN A 51 -27.43 9.54 -0.91
N GLU A 52 -27.11 8.28 -0.55
CA GLU A 52 -28.02 7.14 -0.67
C GLU A 52 -29.26 7.33 0.21
N SER A 53 -29.10 7.82 1.45
CA SER A 53 -30.24 8.18 2.33
C SER A 53 -31.14 9.28 1.74
N ARG A 54 -30.62 10.08 0.80
CA ARG A 54 -31.37 11.13 0.08
C ARG A 54 -31.83 10.70 -1.31
N LEU A 55 -31.75 9.41 -1.63
CA LEU A 55 -32.12 8.85 -2.93
C LEU A 55 -31.29 9.43 -4.10
N GLY A 56 -30.06 9.87 -3.82
CA GLY A 56 -29.17 10.55 -4.77
C GLY A 56 -28.71 9.71 -5.96
N TYR A 57 -28.85 8.38 -5.88
CA TYR A 57 -28.45 7.43 -6.92
C TYR A 57 -29.62 6.84 -7.72
N GLN A 58 -30.82 7.41 -7.58
CA GLN A 58 -31.98 6.95 -8.36
C GLN A 58 -31.93 7.48 -9.81
N GLY A 59 -31.61 6.58 -10.74
CA GLY A 59 -31.53 6.88 -12.17
C GLY A 59 -30.21 7.55 -12.57
N LEU A 60 -29.92 7.50 -13.87
CA LEU A 60 -28.59 7.87 -14.41
C LEU A 60 -28.23 9.34 -14.18
N ARG A 61 -29.18 10.26 -14.41
CA ARG A 61 -28.93 11.72 -14.28
C ARG A 61 -28.60 12.12 -12.83
N ARG A 62 -29.37 11.63 -11.86
CA ARG A 62 -29.12 11.92 -10.43
C ARG A 62 -27.85 11.24 -9.94
N SER A 63 -27.60 10.00 -10.38
CA SER A 63 -26.37 9.27 -10.06
C SER A 63 -25.12 10.04 -10.51
N LEU A 64 -25.09 10.54 -11.75
CA LEU A 64 -23.96 11.31 -12.26
C LEU A 64 -23.73 12.61 -11.46
N SER A 65 -24.82 13.32 -11.14
CA SER A 65 -24.74 14.54 -10.30
C SER A 65 -24.22 14.24 -8.89
N SER A 66 -24.67 13.13 -8.28
CA SER A 66 -24.22 12.70 -6.96
C SER A 66 -22.75 12.27 -6.97
N LEU A 67 -22.30 11.58 -8.01
CA LEU A 67 -20.90 11.21 -8.18
C LEU A 67 -19.99 12.44 -8.33
N GLY A 68 -20.39 13.42 -9.16
CA GLY A 68 -19.64 14.67 -9.30
C GLY A 68 -19.54 15.45 -7.99
N THR A 69 -20.64 15.47 -7.22
CA THR A 69 -20.67 16.08 -5.89
C THR A 69 -19.77 15.34 -4.91
N LEU A 70 -19.79 14.01 -4.91
CA LEU A 70 -18.94 13.18 -4.07
C LEU A 70 -17.46 13.42 -4.36
N ALA A 71 -17.07 13.37 -5.64
CA ALA A 71 -15.69 13.61 -6.07
C ALA A 71 -15.21 15.01 -5.64
N SER A 72 -16.02 16.03 -5.85
CA SER A 72 -15.71 17.41 -5.45
C SER A 72 -15.54 17.56 -3.93
N MET A 73 -16.44 16.95 -3.15
CA MET A 73 -16.36 16.99 -1.69
C MET A 73 -15.13 16.25 -1.15
N VAL A 74 -14.81 15.08 -1.71
CA VAL A 74 -13.62 14.31 -1.33
C VAL A 74 -12.36 15.11 -1.68
N PHE A 75 -12.28 15.70 -2.87
CA PHE A 75 -11.16 16.54 -3.29
C PHE A 75 -10.95 17.74 -2.36
N LEU A 76 -12.00 18.51 -2.07
CA LEU A 76 -11.90 19.65 -1.15
C LEU A 76 -11.48 19.24 0.27
N ARG A 77 -11.96 18.09 0.74
CA ARG A 77 -11.56 17.55 2.05
C ARG A 77 -10.10 17.09 2.04
N ALA A 78 -9.64 16.47 0.96
CA ALA A 78 -8.24 16.07 0.78
C ALA A 78 -7.32 17.30 0.78
N TRP A 79 -7.67 18.34 0.02
CA TRP A 79 -6.92 19.59 -0.03
C TRP A 79 -6.75 20.23 1.35
N ARG A 80 -7.85 20.47 2.06
CA ARG A 80 -7.81 21.01 3.44
C ARG A 80 -7.09 20.09 4.43
N LYS A 81 -6.98 18.79 4.13
CA LYS A 81 -6.24 17.85 4.98
C LYS A 81 -4.75 17.92 4.69
N ALA A 82 -4.35 18.13 3.44
CA ALA A 82 -2.96 18.38 3.06
C ALA A 82 -2.42 19.61 3.81
N ASP A 83 -3.15 20.73 3.80
CA ASP A 83 -2.75 21.95 4.53
C ASP A 83 -2.60 21.68 6.04
N ARG A 84 -3.59 21.02 6.65
CA ARG A 84 -3.54 20.68 8.08
C ARG A 84 -2.39 19.76 8.45
N VAL A 85 -2.08 18.80 7.58
CA VAL A 85 -0.95 17.87 7.78
C VAL A 85 0.36 18.62 7.62
N TYR A 86 0.47 19.49 6.63
CA TYR A 86 1.65 20.34 6.44
C TYR A 86 1.91 21.23 7.66
N THR A 87 0.90 21.96 8.15
CA THR A 87 1.03 22.78 9.37
C THR A 87 1.40 21.94 10.60
N ALA A 88 0.87 20.71 10.72
CA ALA A 88 1.22 19.80 11.82
C ALA A 88 2.63 19.22 11.71
N LEU A 89 3.17 19.11 10.49
CA LEU A 89 4.56 18.73 10.25
C LEU A 89 5.50 19.89 10.59
N GLU A 90 5.16 21.10 10.17
CA GLU A 90 5.91 22.31 10.47
C GLU A 90 6.04 22.53 11.99
N SER A 91 4.95 22.34 12.75
CA SER A 91 5.00 22.45 14.22
C SER A 91 5.85 21.37 14.92
N ARG A 92 6.14 20.26 14.23
CA ARG A 92 7.01 19.17 14.70
C ARG A 92 8.47 19.33 14.24
N GLY A 93 8.82 20.44 13.60
CA GLY A 93 10.17 20.71 13.13
C GLY A 93 10.50 20.07 11.78
N TYR A 94 9.50 19.93 10.89
CA TYR A 94 9.71 19.42 9.53
C TYR A 94 10.75 20.26 8.77
N SER A 95 11.84 19.63 8.34
CA SER A 95 12.97 20.26 7.64
C SER A 95 13.01 19.93 6.14
N GLY A 96 11.91 19.41 5.58
CA GLY A 96 11.81 19.02 4.17
C GLY A 96 11.97 17.52 3.91
N SER A 97 12.20 16.70 4.95
CA SER A 97 12.14 15.24 4.87
C SER A 97 11.36 14.63 6.03
N LEU A 98 10.59 13.59 5.72
CA LEU A 98 9.93 12.70 6.64
C LEU A 98 10.87 11.54 6.95
N VAL A 99 11.60 11.64 8.07
CA VAL A 99 12.42 10.54 8.56
C VAL A 99 11.53 9.61 9.38
N THR A 100 11.25 8.42 8.87
CA THR A 100 10.51 7.38 9.58
C THR A 100 11.48 6.35 10.17
N LEU A 101 11.18 5.82 11.35
CA LEU A 101 11.92 4.71 11.93
C LEU A 101 11.42 3.41 11.27
N SER A 102 12.26 2.77 10.47
CA SER A 102 11.95 1.48 9.86
C SER A 102 11.78 0.40 10.95
N GLY A 103 10.77 -0.46 10.81
CA GLY A 103 10.61 -1.61 11.71
C GLY A 103 11.74 -2.63 11.53
N ASP A 104 12.16 -3.26 12.63
CA ASP A 104 13.17 -4.32 12.59
C ASP A 104 12.69 -5.52 11.78
N TYR A 105 13.33 -5.76 10.63
CA TYR A 105 13.07 -6.94 9.82
C TYR A 105 13.80 -8.15 10.40
N ALA A 106 13.06 -9.01 11.12
CA ALA A 106 13.58 -10.28 11.61
C ALA A 106 13.81 -11.23 10.43
N ARG A 107 15.09 -11.37 10.03
CA ARG A 107 15.50 -12.33 8.99
C ARG A 107 15.10 -13.73 9.46
N GLY A 108 14.23 -14.41 8.71
CA GLY A 108 13.82 -15.80 8.97
C GLY A 108 14.93 -16.80 8.70
N ALA A 109 16.11 -16.63 9.30
CA ALA A 109 17.30 -17.45 9.07
C ALA A 109 17.06 -18.93 9.41
N TRP A 110 16.11 -19.18 10.31
CA TRP A 110 15.62 -20.52 10.65
C TRP A 110 14.96 -21.28 9.48
N LEU A 111 14.52 -20.58 8.43
CA LEU A 111 13.88 -21.19 7.25
C LEU A 111 14.89 -21.68 6.21
N TYR A 112 16.15 -21.21 6.23
CA TYR A 112 17.19 -21.66 5.32
C TYR A 112 17.43 -23.18 5.32
N PRO A 113 17.53 -23.88 6.48
CA PRO A 113 17.70 -25.33 6.48
C PRO A 113 16.52 -26.07 5.84
N LEU A 114 15.29 -25.58 6.03
CA LEU A 114 14.10 -26.17 5.43
C LEU A 114 14.14 -26.05 3.90
N THR A 115 14.53 -24.88 3.37
CA THR A 115 14.68 -24.69 1.92
C THR A 115 15.80 -25.54 1.32
N ALA A 116 16.92 -25.70 2.04
CA ALA A 116 18.03 -26.55 1.61
C ALA A 116 17.63 -28.04 1.56
N ALA A 117 16.85 -28.52 2.53
CA ALA A 117 16.35 -29.89 2.54
C ALA A 117 15.42 -30.19 1.35
N VAL A 118 14.50 -29.27 1.03
CA VAL A 118 13.60 -29.43 -0.13
C VAL A 118 14.38 -29.45 -1.45
N ALA A 119 15.38 -28.57 -1.60
CA ALA A 119 16.24 -28.56 -2.79
C ALA A 119 17.06 -29.85 -2.93
N ALA A 120 17.58 -30.39 -1.83
CA ALA A 120 18.31 -31.65 -1.84
C ALA A 120 17.42 -32.84 -2.25
N VAL A 121 16.17 -32.87 -1.80
CA VAL A 121 15.20 -33.90 -2.21
C VAL A 121 14.87 -33.81 -3.70
N GLN A 122 14.68 -32.60 -4.24
CA GLN A 122 14.45 -32.41 -5.68
C GLN A 122 15.64 -32.87 -6.53
N LEU A 123 16.87 -32.57 -6.09
CA LEU A 123 18.09 -33.03 -6.77
C LEU A 123 18.25 -34.55 -6.70
N ALA A 124 17.90 -35.18 -5.57
CA ALA A 124 17.94 -36.62 -5.41
C ALA A 124 16.91 -37.33 -6.31
N ALA A 125 15.69 -36.80 -6.40
CA ALA A 125 14.66 -37.31 -7.29
C ALA A 125 15.08 -37.19 -8.77
N TRP A 126 15.63 -36.02 -9.15
CA TRP A 126 16.16 -35.81 -10.51
C TRP A 126 17.32 -36.75 -10.84
N TYR A 127 18.23 -36.99 -9.88
CA TYR A 127 19.33 -37.93 -10.05
C TYR A 127 18.83 -39.37 -10.19
N PHE A 128 17.78 -39.75 -9.45
CA PHE A 128 17.16 -41.06 -9.53
C PHE A 128 16.49 -41.30 -10.88
N GLU A 129 15.73 -40.32 -11.40
CA GLU A 129 15.11 -40.39 -12.74
C GLU A 129 16.16 -40.51 -13.85
N ARG A 130 17.24 -39.72 -13.77
CA ARG A 130 18.36 -39.79 -14.73
C ARG A 130 19.09 -41.13 -14.72
N ARG A 131 19.09 -41.82 -13.58
CA ARG A 131 19.74 -43.13 -13.41
C ARG A 131 18.84 -44.30 -13.84
N VAL A 132 17.52 -44.11 -13.88
CA VAL A 132 16.52 -45.12 -14.28
C VAL A 132 16.26 -45.13 -15.78
N MET A 133 16.48 -44.00 -16.48
CA MET A 133 16.35 -43.89 -17.95
C MET A 133 17.67 -44.10 -18.72
N GLY A 134 18.75 -44.50 -18.06
CA GLY A 134 20.07 -44.76 -18.65
C GLY A 134 20.44 -46.24 -18.65
#